data_AF-A0A9P8JG83-F1
#
_entry.id   AF-A0A9P8JG83-F1
#
_cell.length_a   1.000
_cell.length_b   1.000
_cell.length_c   1.000
_cell.angle_alpha   90.00
_cell.angle_beta   90.00
_cell.angle_gamma   90.00
#
_symmetry.space_group_name_H-M   'P 1'
#
loop_
_entity.id
_entity.type
_entity.pdbx_description
1 polymer ?
#
loop_
_entity_poly.entity_id
_entity_poly.type
_entity_poly.pdbx_seq_one_letter_code
_entity_poly.pdbx_strand_id
1 'polypeptide(L)' 'MTQDLSVERPMEARVGRENQRYGSQGERLVAGIVPLSNDRKSVLLIQSMRRGGWVLPKGGWEVDETVEEAA' A
#
# COMPACT_ATOMS: atom_id res chain seq x y z
N MET A 1 23.08 17.03 -3.24
CA MET A 1 22.26 17.05 -4.46
C MET A 1 21.55 15.71 -4.56
N THR A 2 20.49 15.51 -3.80
CA THR A 2 19.58 14.38 -4.01
C THR A 2 18.54 14.87 -5.00
N GLN A 3 18.63 14.38 -6.24
CA GLN A 3 17.59 14.63 -7.22
C GLN A 3 16.32 13.95 -6.71
N ASP A 4 15.33 14.75 -6.34
CA ASP A 4 13.96 14.31 -6.13
C ASP A 4 13.43 13.91 -7.51
N LEU A 5 13.67 12.67 -7.89
CA LEU A 5 13.00 12.06 -9.04
C LEU A 5 11.53 11.99 -8.64
N SER A 6 10.74 12.96 -9.09
CA SER A 6 9.29 12.97 -8.91
C SER A 6 8.72 11.73 -9.60
N VAL A 7 8.59 10.64 -8.84
CA VAL A 7 7.91 9.43 -9.28
C VAL A 7 6.47 9.83 -9.55
N GLU A 8 6.09 9.86 -10.82
CA GLU A 8 4.74 10.21 -11.24
C GLU A 8 3.82 9.08 -10.79
N ARG A 9 3.05 9.35 -9.73
CA ARG A 9 2.12 8.36 -9.16
C ARG A 9 0.76 8.51 -9.82
N PRO A 10 0.15 7.41 -10.29
CA PRO A 10 -1.17 7.48 -10.91
C PRO A 10 -2.21 7.96 -9.89
N MET A 11 -3.05 8.90 -10.31
CA MET A 11 -4.18 9.39 -9.51
C MET A 11 -5.42 8.51 -9.65
N GLU A 12 -5.39 7.56 -10.58
CA GLU A 12 -6.46 6.61 -10.82
C GLU A 12 -6.20 5.30 -10.08
N ALA A 13 -7.24 4.78 -9.44
CA ALA A 13 -7.16 3.48 -8.80
C ALA A 13 -7.08 2.37 -9.85
N ARG A 14 -6.16 1.42 -9.67
CA ARG A 14 -6.11 0.20 -10.47
C ARG A 14 -7.40 -0.61 -10.25
N VAL A 15 -7.94 -1.16 -11.32
CA VAL A 15 -9.14 -2.02 -11.34
C VAL A 15 -8.78 -3.36 -11.99
N GLY A 16 -9.59 -4.39 -11.77
CA GLY A 16 -9.34 -5.73 -12.31
C GLY A 16 -8.57 -6.66 -11.37
N ARG A 17 -8.14 -7.81 -11.89
CA ARG A 17 -7.43 -8.88 -11.16
C ARG A 17 -6.20 -9.43 -11.90
N GLU A 18 -6.00 -9.01 -13.13
CA GLU A 18 -4.99 -9.48 -14.08
C GLU A 18 -3.56 -9.28 -13.58
N ASN A 19 -3.28 -8.17 -12.90
CA ASN A 19 -1.96 -7.82 -12.40
C ASN A 19 -1.77 -8.14 -10.91
N GLN A 20 -2.79 -8.69 -10.24
CA GLN A 20 -2.70 -8.94 -8.81
C GLN A 20 -1.68 -10.04 -8.54
N ARG A 21 -0.83 -9.85 -7.53
CA ARG A 21 0.10 -10.87 -7.08
C ARG A 21 -0.59 -11.82 -6.12
N TYR A 22 -0.33 -13.12 -6.31
CA TYR A 22 -0.88 -14.19 -5.47
C TYR A 22 0.24 -15.00 -4.82
N GLY A 23 0.00 -15.42 -3.58
CA GLY A 23 0.88 -16.34 -2.87
C GLY A 23 0.70 -17.78 -3.31
N SER A 24 1.46 -18.69 -2.69
CA SER A 24 1.48 -20.11 -3.07
C SER A 24 0.16 -20.84 -2.80
N GLN A 25 -0.74 -20.27 -1.98
CA GLN A 25 -2.06 -20.81 -1.69
C GLN A 25 -3.16 -20.11 -2.49
N GLY A 26 -2.81 -19.24 -3.44
CA GLY A 26 -3.76 -18.48 -4.25
C GLY A 26 -4.39 -17.29 -3.51
N GLU A 27 -3.84 -16.88 -2.39
CA GLU A 27 -4.26 -15.68 -1.66
C GLU A 27 -3.72 -14.42 -2.32
N ARG A 28 -4.54 -13.37 -2.42
CA ARG A 28 -4.10 -12.07 -2.94
C ARG A 28 -3.14 -11.42 -1.94
N LEU A 29 -1.97 -11.02 -2.42
CA LEU A 29 -1.00 -10.29 -1.62
C LEU A 29 -1.34 -8.80 -1.56
N VAL A 30 -1.04 -8.21 -0.42
CA VAL A 30 -1.24 -6.79 -0.11
C VAL A 30 0.03 -6.27 0.53
N ALA A 31 0.43 -5.06 0.14
CA ALA A 31 1.56 -4.35 0.71
C ALA A 31 1.05 -3.12 1.49
N GLY A 32 1.85 -2.63 2.43
CA GLY A 32 1.50 -1.47 3.23
C GLY A 32 2.53 -1.18 4.29
N ILE A 33 2.29 -0.10 5.03
CA ILE A 33 3.23 0.42 6.01
C ILE A 33 2.62 0.50 7.41
N VAL A 34 3.50 0.56 8.42
CA VAL A 34 3.15 0.92 9.80
C VAL A 34 3.83 2.25 10.11
N PRO A 35 3.18 3.40 9.83
CA PRO A 35 3.79 4.70 10.05
C PRO A 35 3.82 4.98 11.55
N LEU A 36 5.01 5.31 12.05
CA LEU A 36 5.22 5.69 13.43
C LEU A 36 5.35 7.21 13.54
N SER A 37 4.85 7.77 14.64
CA SER A 37 5.23 9.13 15.05
C SER A 37 6.76 9.20 15.24
N ASN A 38 7.33 10.41 15.17
CA ASN A 38 8.78 10.60 15.29
C ASN A 38 9.35 10.04 16.62
N ASP A 39 8.55 10.08 17.69
CA ASP A 39 8.88 9.51 19.00
C ASP A 39 8.51 8.01 19.15
N ARG A 40 7.96 7.40 18.10
CA ARG A 40 7.53 5.99 18.02
C ARG A 40 6.48 5.57 19.05
N LYS A 41 5.70 6.52 19.59
CA LYS A 41 4.64 6.22 20.57
C LYS A 41 3.26 6.04 19.95
N SER A 42 3.06 6.50 18.72
CA SER A 42 1.77 6.45 18.03
C SER A 42 1.91 5.84 16.64
N VAL A 43 0.86 5.14 16.21
CA VAL A 43 0.73 4.59 14.85
C VAL A 43 -0.34 5.38 14.11
N LEU A 44 -0.04 5.82 12.88
CA LEU A 44 -1.05 6.42 12.01
C LEU A 44 -1.95 5.33 11.41
N LEU A 45 -3.26 5.48 11.58
CA LEU A 45 -4.27 4.60 11.02
C LEU A 45 -5.26 5.41 10.17
N ILE A 46 -5.89 4.73 9.22
CA ILE A 46 -6.93 5.27 8.35
C ILE A 46 -8.28 4.74 8.81
N GLN A 47 -9.29 5.62 8.95
CA GLN A 47 -10.65 5.17 9.22
C GLN A 47 -11.29 4.62 7.94
N SER A 48 -11.75 3.37 7.99
CA SER A 48 -12.45 2.75 6.86
C SER A 48 -13.85 3.33 6.72
N MET A 49 -14.15 3.96 5.58
CA MET A 49 -15.49 4.44 5.25
C MET A 49 -16.49 3.31 5.00
N ARG A 50 -16.03 2.13 4.54
CA ARG A 50 -16.89 1.01 4.12
C ARG A 50 -17.21 0.01 5.23
N ARG A 51 -16.22 -0.33 6.06
CA ARG A 51 -16.36 -1.41 7.05
C ARG A 51 -16.52 -0.91 8.48
N GLY A 52 -16.35 0.41 8.71
CA GLY A 52 -16.12 0.95 10.04
C GLY A 52 -14.77 0.47 10.60
N GLY A 53 -14.20 1.22 11.54
CA GLY A 53 -12.94 0.86 12.19
C GLY A 53 -11.68 1.39 11.50
N TRP A 54 -10.54 1.04 12.08
CA TRP A 54 -9.23 1.57 11.73
C TRP A 54 -8.41 0.53 10.97
N VAL A 55 -7.74 0.96 9.90
CA VAL A 55 -6.86 0.11 9.08
C VAL A 55 -5.50 0.75 8.91
N LEU A 56 -4.47 -0.07 8.74
CA LEU A 56 -3.17 0.41 8.29
C LEU A 56 -3.28 0.94 6.85
N PRO A 57 -2.45 1.92 6.45
CA PRO A 57 -2.26 2.25 5.04
C PRO A 57 -1.75 1.00 4.31
N LYS A 58 -2.57 0.45 3.43
CA LYS A 58 -2.25 -0.76 2.65
C LYS A 58 -3.00 -0.79 1.32
N GLY A 59 -2.37 -1.37 0.31
CA GLY A 59 -2.87 -1.58 -1.04
C GLY A 59 -2.71 -3.02 -1.51
N GLY A 60 -3.27 -3.34 -2.68
CA GLY A 60 -2.92 -4.59 -3.36
C GLY A 60 -1.48 -4.55 -3.83
N TRP A 61 -0.80 -5.69 -3.80
CA TRP A 61 0.52 -5.82 -4.42
C TRP A 61 0.35 -6.42 -5.81
N GLU A 62 0.78 -5.70 -6.83
CA GLU A 62 0.69 -6.07 -8.23
C GLU A 62 2.03 -6.71 -8.73
N VAL A 63 1.98 -7.35 -9.89
CA VAL A 63 3.14 -8.09 -10.45
C VAL A 63 4.22 -7.18 -11.03
N ASP A 64 3.85 -5.96 -11.41
CA ASP A 64 4.70 -4.96 -12.08
C ASP A 64 5.40 -4.00 -11.09
N GLU A 65 5.27 -4.22 -9.79
CA GLU A 65 5.84 -3.35 -8.74
C GLU A 65 6.65 -4.16 -7.71
N THR A 66 7.67 -3.51 -7.15
CA THR A 66 8.36 -3.97 -5.93
C THR A 66 7.43 -3.87 -4.72
N VAL A 67 7.80 -4.51 -3.61
CA VAL A 67 6.98 -4.43 -2.38
C VAL A 67 7.00 -3.01 -1.81
N GLU A 68 8.11 -2.28 -2.00
CA GLU A 68 8.28 -0.89 -1.56
C GLU A 68 7.46 0.10 -2.40
N GLU A 69 7.34 -0.11 -3.71
CA GLU A 69 6.49 0.72 -4.58
C GLU A 69 4.99 0.49 -4.29
N ALA A 70 4.64 -0.73 -3.88
CA ALA A 70 3.27 -1.11 -3.53
C ALA A 70 2.80 -0.60 -2.15
N ALA A 71 3.73 -0.28 -1.24
CA ALA A 71 3.48 0.04 0.16
C ALA A 71 3.29 1.54 0.43
#